data_AF-A0A7I7QBK7-F1
#
_entry.id   AF-A0A7I7QBK7-F1
#
_cell.length_a   1.000
_cell.length_b   1.000
_cell.length_c   1.000
_cell.angle_alpha   90.00
_cell.angle_beta   90.00
_cell.angle_gamma   90.00
#
_symmetry.space_group_name_H-M   'P 1'
#
loop_
_entity.id
_entity.type
_entity.pdbx_description
1 polymer ?
#
loop_
_entity_poly.entity_id
_entity_poly.type
_entity_poly.pdbx_seq_one_letter_code
_entity_poly.pdbx_strand_id
1 'polypeptide(L)'
;MTTTAALLAELAERETPPEILDESGKREIRRAALTAVCVPGYQVPFGSREMPVARGWGSGGLQVTLAVIGAGDTVKVIDQGDDGGVNATNLWRMIADTTGCAESADTRESTVIQTRHRIPEEALSPGDLLVYQVPVPEPLRKVEKSVAECARMHAENDYAALWVGLYEDIVRNGMITRTTGYPVLVAGRYVMATTPIPRWDVPRLHRCEHINLFGAGREKRIYAVPPHTDVVPVTFDDVPIEVEYAGGAVCKLCGSDDAFLVEAGPAGGFVCSDTEWCARVRAGDTDRGAHRERAPLHLLPDPRRRADSADRPANRPRTVARNETPVGSREWMLRVDSIGKVHGTGGVYAVEGTGPEYGTAISPNTGAVVAAWDVSFDVAPGEALGVIGESGSGKSTVLACVMGSERATTGSVHLATVDDGVTDLLLLPDATRRRLRIDAMAAVHQNPADGLDLRISAGGNIAARLPPHP
;
A
#
# COMPACT_ATOMS: atom_id res chain seq x y z
N MET A 1 -9.79 -59.91 31.08
CA MET A 1 -9.85 -59.53 29.66
C MET A 1 -10.82 -58.38 29.54
N THR A 2 -10.31 -57.16 29.41
CA THR A 2 -11.14 -55.98 29.17
C THR A 2 -11.83 -56.16 27.82
N THR A 3 -13.17 -56.07 27.79
CA THR A 3 -13.91 -56.25 26.56
C THR A 3 -13.65 -55.06 25.64
N THR A 4 -13.71 -55.26 24.33
CA THR A 4 -13.59 -54.17 23.33
C THR A 4 -14.57 -53.03 23.62
N ALA A 5 -15.76 -53.35 24.15
CA ALA A 5 -16.75 -52.35 24.57
C ALA A 5 -16.30 -51.50 25.77
N ALA A 6 -15.62 -52.10 26.76
CA ALA A 6 -15.08 -51.36 27.90
C ALA A 6 -13.88 -50.48 27.49
N LEU A 7 -13.07 -50.94 26.54
CA LEU A 7 -11.97 -50.15 25.97
C LEU A 7 -12.49 -48.95 25.15
N LEU A 8 -13.58 -49.15 24.39
CA LEU A 8 -14.26 -48.08 23.64
C LEU A 8 -14.92 -47.06 24.58
N ALA A 9 -15.52 -47.51 25.69
CA ALA A 9 -16.08 -46.63 26.71
C ALA A 9 -14.99 -45.81 27.42
N GLU A 10 -13.86 -46.41 27.78
CA GLU A 10 -12.69 -45.68 28.33
C GLU A 10 -12.09 -44.68 27.33
N LEU A 11 -12.08 -45.00 26.03
CA LEU A 11 -11.61 -44.07 24.99
C LEU A 11 -12.59 -42.92 24.76
N ALA A 12 -13.90 -43.16 24.87
CA ALA A 12 -14.93 -42.13 24.82
C ALA A 12 -14.94 -41.24 26.08
N GLU A 13 -14.66 -41.80 27.26
CA GLU A 13 -14.50 -41.04 28.51
C GLU A 13 -13.18 -40.24 28.55
N ARG A 14 -12.19 -40.61 27.73
CA ARG A 14 -10.90 -39.92 27.55
C ARG A 14 -10.89 -39.03 26.31
N GLU A 15 -12.03 -38.53 25.85
CA GLU A 15 -12.08 -37.48 24.81
C GLU A 15 -11.53 -36.16 25.38
N THR A 16 -10.21 -36.09 25.55
CA THR A 16 -9.51 -34.81 25.42
C THR A 16 -9.90 -34.25 24.06
N PRO A 17 -10.40 -33.01 23.99
CA PRO A 17 -10.77 -32.41 22.72
C PRO A 17 -9.59 -32.51 21.74
N PRO A 18 -9.86 -32.77 20.45
CA PRO A 18 -8.79 -33.01 19.48
C PRO A 18 -7.83 -31.82 19.45
N GLU A 19 -6.58 -32.03 19.89
CA GLU A 19 -5.61 -30.94 20.01
C GLU A 19 -5.03 -30.61 18.62
N ILE A 20 -5.64 -29.63 17.94
CA ILE A 20 -5.21 -29.18 16.59
C ILE A 20 -3.84 -28.48 16.64
N LEU A 21 -3.50 -27.86 17.77
CA LEU A 21 -2.28 -27.09 17.93
C LEU A 21 -1.66 -27.38 19.30
N ASP A 22 -0.44 -27.93 19.31
CA ASP A 22 0.28 -28.20 20.57
C ASP A 22 0.67 -26.92 21.33
N GLU A 23 0.91 -27.06 22.64
CA GLU A 23 1.32 -25.96 23.52
C GLU A 23 2.63 -25.28 23.13
N SER A 24 3.55 -25.98 22.46
CA SER A 24 4.80 -25.38 21.97
C SER A 24 4.50 -24.35 20.88
N GLY A 25 3.59 -24.67 19.97
CA GLY A 25 3.16 -23.79 18.89
C GLY A 25 2.31 -22.65 19.39
N LYS A 26 1.38 -22.91 20.31
CA LYS A 26 0.65 -21.83 20.99
C LYS A 26 1.62 -20.86 21.64
N ARG A 27 2.65 -21.35 22.35
CA ARG A 27 3.66 -20.50 22.98
C ARG A 27 4.46 -19.68 21.97
N GLU A 28 4.80 -20.25 20.82
CA GLU A 28 5.48 -19.52 19.74
C GLU A 28 4.59 -18.41 19.14
N ILE A 29 3.35 -18.75 18.82
CA ILE A 29 2.36 -17.80 18.27
C ILE A 29 2.09 -16.68 19.28
N ARG A 30 1.94 -16.98 20.57
CA ARG A 30 1.78 -15.99 21.64
C ARG A 30 2.99 -15.04 21.71
N ARG A 31 4.22 -15.54 21.58
CA ARG A 31 5.42 -14.67 21.52
C ARG A 31 5.38 -13.76 20.29
N ALA A 32 5.03 -14.29 19.12
CA ALA A 32 4.92 -13.50 17.91
C ALA A 32 3.82 -12.43 18.00
N ALA A 33 2.65 -12.77 18.56
CA ALA A 33 1.54 -11.86 18.79
C ALA A 33 1.92 -10.74 19.78
N LEU A 34 2.60 -11.07 20.89
CA LEU A 34 3.11 -10.07 21.83
C LEU A 34 4.11 -9.12 21.15
N THR A 35 5.04 -9.65 20.36
CA THR A 35 5.97 -8.82 19.58
C THR A 35 5.22 -7.91 18.60
N ALA A 36 4.19 -8.42 17.94
CA ALA A 36 3.37 -7.65 17.01
C ALA A 36 2.61 -6.51 17.70
N VAL A 37 2.10 -6.74 18.91
CA VAL A 37 1.47 -5.70 19.74
C VAL A 37 2.50 -4.63 20.15
N CYS A 38 3.70 -5.03 20.51
CA CYS A 38 4.78 -4.10 20.88
C CYS A 38 5.36 -3.32 19.70
N VAL A 39 5.17 -3.78 18.47
CA VAL A 39 5.64 -3.12 17.24
C VAL A 39 4.48 -3.01 16.24
N PRO A 40 3.53 -2.07 16.47
CA PRO A 40 2.29 -1.99 15.71
C PRO A 40 2.53 -1.89 14.19
N GLY A 41 1.79 -2.69 13.42
CA GLY A 41 1.91 -2.76 11.95
C GLY A 41 3.13 -3.53 11.41
N TYR A 42 4.08 -3.95 12.25
CA TYR A 42 5.22 -4.76 11.81
C TYR A 42 4.83 -6.24 11.62
N GLN A 43 5.27 -6.81 10.50
CA GLN A 43 4.99 -8.20 10.11
C GLN A 43 5.97 -9.17 10.81
N VAL A 44 5.61 -9.67 11.99
CA VAL A 44 6.44 -10.59 12.77
C VAL A 44 6.43 -11.99 12.14
N PRO A 45 7.59 -12.59 11.83
CA PRO A 45 7.65 -13.96 11.36
C PRO A 45 7.30 -14.97 12.47
N PHE A 46 6.61 -16.05 12.12
CA PHE A 46 6.34 -17.17 13.04
C PHE A 46 6.37 -18.52 12.31
N GLY A 47 6.61 -19.60 13.05
CA GLY A 47 6.61 -20.98 12.55
C GLY A 47 5.22 -21.52 12.28
N SER A 48 4.53 -20.99 11.26
CA SER A 48 3.20 -21.51 10.86
C SER A 48 3.27 -23.01 10.55
N ARG A 49 2.25 -23.72 11.03
CA ARG A 49 2.06 -25.16 10.79
C ARG A 49 0.94 -25.40 9.78
N GLU A 50 0.91 -26.60 9.22
CA GLU A 50 -0.26 -27.04 8.45
C GLU A 50 -1.44 -27.24 9.40
N MET A 51 -2.61 -26.75 8.97
CA MET A 51 -3.85 -26.83 9.73
C MET A 51 -4.84 -27.71 8.95
N PRO A 52 -5.89 -28.26 9.59
CA PRO A 52 -6.94 -29.04 8.93
C PRO A 52 -7.90 -28.17 8.09
N VAL A 53 -7.35 -27.16 7.40
CA VAL A 53 -8.03 -26.29 6.45
C VAL A 53 -7.10 -26.05 5.26
N ALA A 54 -7.66 -25.93 4.06
CA ALA A 54 -6.86 -25.69 2.87
C ALA A 54 -6.08 -24.37 2.97
N ARG A 55 -4.87 -24.34 2.40
CA ARG A 55 -4.06 -23.11 2.38
C ARG A 55 -4.85 -21.97 1.71
N GLY A 56 -4.91 -20.82 2.38
CA GLY A 56 -5.69 -19.66 1.93
C GLY A 56 -7.12 -19.59 2.49
N TRP A 57 -7.58 -20.60 3.23
CA TRP A 57 -8.89 -20.64 3.90
C TRP A 57 -8.80 -20.22 5.38
N GLY A 58 -7.91 -19.28 5.69
CA GLY A 58 -7.85 -18.71 7.04
C GLY A 58 -6.94 -19.41 8.05
N SER A 59 -6.04 -20.31 7.62
CA SER A 59 -5.16 -21.06 8.53
C SER A 59 -4.30 -20.19 9.48
N GLY A 60 -3.96 -18.96 9.07
CA GLY A 60 -3.26 -18.02 9.94
C GLY A 60 -4.14 -17.49 11.07
N GLY A 61 -5.35 -17.04 10.74
CA GLY A 61 -6.34 -16.60 11.73
C GLY A 61 -6.68 -17.72 12.70
N LEU A 62 -6.93 -18.93 12.21
CA LEU A 62 -7.20 -20.11 13.04
C LEU A 62 -6.08 -20.40 14.05
N GLN A 63 -4.82 -20.39 13.61
CA GLN A 63 -3.67 -20.60 14.51
C GLN A 63 -3.58 -19.52 15.58
N VAL A 64 -3.80 -18.26 15.22
CA VAL A 64 -3.79 -17.14 16.17
C VAL A 64 -4.92 -17.32 17.18
N THR A 65 -6.14 -17.58 16.72
CA THR A 65 -7.32 -17.79 17.58
C THR A 65 -7.09 -18.94 18.56
N LEU A 66 -6.70 -20.13 18.08
CA LEU A 66 -6.41 -21.30 18.94
C LEU A 66 -5.26 -21.06 19.94
N ALA A 67 -4.37 -20.11 19.66
CA ALA A 67 -3.29 -19.76 20.57
C ALA A 67 -3.73 -18.74 21.64
N VAL A 68 -4.66 -17.84 21.35
CA VAL A 68 -5.06 -16.78 22.28
C VAL A 68 -6.31 -17.09 23.09
N ILE A 69 -7.21 -17.93 22.56
CA ILE A 69 -8.48 -18.26 23.21
C ILE A 69 -8.30 -19.27 24.35
N GLY A 70 -9.15 -19.17 25.37
CA GLY A 70 -9.29 -20.13 26.47
C GLY A 70 -10.74 -20.58 26.69
N ALA A 71 -10.94 -21.55 27.60
CA ALA A 71 -12.27 -22.14 27.87
C ALA A 71 -13.29 -21.15 28.48
N GLY A 72 -12.82 -20.02 29.04
CA GLY A 72 -13.68 -18.97 29.57
C GLY A 72 -14.11 -17.93 28.52
N ASP A 73 -13.61 -18.02 27.30
CA ASP A 73 -13.94 -17.11 26.21
C ASP A 73 -15.24 -17.51 25.51
N THR A 74 -15.80 -16.56 24.79
CA THR A 74 -16.89 -16.79 23.83
C THR A 74 -16.40 -16.43 22.44
N VAL A 75 -16.43 -17.40 21.52
CA VAL A 75 -15.96 -17.21 20.15
C VAL A 75 -17.10 -16.90 19.19
N LYS A 76 -16.86 -15.94 18.31
CA LYS A 76 -17.65 -15.70 17.08
C LYS A 76 -16.74 -15.81 15.87
N VAL A 77 -17.25 -16.38 14.77
CA VAL A 77 -16.52 -16.44 13.50
C VAL A 77 -17.39 -15.88 12.39
N ILE A 78 -16.84 -14.98 11.58
CA ILE A 78 -17.53 -14.39 10.42
C ILE A 78 -16.68 -14.47 9.15
N ASP A 79 -17.34 -14.68 8.01
CA ASP A 79 -16.76 -14.61 6.68
C ASP A 79 -17.65 -13.72 5.80
N GLN A 80 -17.09 -12.63 5.25
CA GLN A 80 -17.85 -11.58 4.57
C GLN A 80 -18.97 -10.95 5.43
N GLY A 81 -18.81 -10.96 6.77
CA GLY A 81 -19.83 -10.46 7.71
C GLY A 81 -20.95 -11.45 8.02
N ASP A 82 -20.88 -12.65 7.45
CA ASP A 82 -21.86 -13.73 7.68
C ASP A 82 -21.24 -14.83 8.56
N ASP A 83 -21.93 -15.19 9.64
CA ASP A 83 -21.61 -16.31 10.53
C ASP A 83 -22.24 -17.64 10.07
N GLY A 84 -23.25 -17.59 9.19
CA GLY A 84 -23.88 -18.76 8.56
C GLY A 84 -23.11 -19.31 7.35
N GLY A 85 -22.03 -18.64 6.93
CA GLY A 85 -21.19 -19.06 5.81
C GLY A 85 -20.45 -20.38 6.08
N VAL A 86 -20.29 -21.23 5.06
CA VAL A 86 -19.65 -22.56 5.17
C VAL A 86 -18.29 -22.51 5.86
N ASN A 87 -17.46 -21.52 5.50
CA ASN A 87 -16.13 -21.37 6.10
C ASN A 87 -16.22 -20.90 7.57
N ALA A 88 -17.10 -19.95 7.87
CA ALA A 88 -17.32 -19.46 9.24
C ALA A 88 -17.79 -20.60 10.16
N THR A 89 -18.87 -21.29 9.80
CA THR A 89 -19.42 -22.40 10.59
C THR A 89 -18.41 -23.54 10.83
N ASN A 90 -17.60 -23.90 9.82
CA ASN A 90 -16.59 -24.95 9.99
C ASN A 90 -15.48 -24.54 10.94
N LEU A 91 -14.97 -23.31 10.83
CA LEU A 91 -13.92 -22.79 11.71
C LEU A 91 -14.44 -22.61 13.14
N TRP A 92 -15.70 -22.18 13.27
CA TRP A 92 -16.36 -21.98 14.55
C TRP A 92 -16.43 -23.27 15.36
N ARG A 93 -16.99 -24.34 14.77
CA ARG A 93 -17.04 -25.69 15.38
C ARG A 93 -15.64 -26.19 15.72
N MET A 94 -14.69 -26.02 14.80
CA MET A 94 -13.32 -26.45 15.01
C MET A 94 -12.66 -25.78 16.23
N ILE A 95 -12.90 -24.49 16.44
CA ILE A 95 -12.36 -23.76 17.59
C ILE A 95 -13.05 -24.22 18.87
N ALA A 96 -14.38 -24.27 18.90
CA ALA A 96 -15.14 -24.67 20.08
C ALA A 96 -14.86 -26.12 20.49
N ASP A 97 -14.89 -27.06 19.54
CA ASP A 97 -14.60 -28.48 19.77
C ASP A 97 -13.17 -28.70 20.29
N THR A 98 -12.20 -27.86 19.88
CA THR A 98 -10.80 -27.98 20.31
C THR A 98 -10.55 -27.36 21.69
N THR A 99 -11.29 -26.32 22.06
CA THR A 99 -10.96 -25.45 23.21
C THR A 99 -11.97 -25.50 24.34
N GLY A 100 -13.19 -25.98 24.08
CA GLY A 100 -14.30 -25.99 25.02
C GLY A 100 -14.85 -24.59 25.36
N CYS A 101 -14.52 -23.56 24.57
CA CYS A 101 -15.06 -22.22 24.76
C CYS A 101 -16.54 -22.14 24.37
N ALA A 102 -17.25 -21.12 24.85
CA ALA A 102 -18.62 -20.87 24.43
C ALA A 102 -18.68 -20.34 22.99
N GLU A 103 -19.82 -20.52 22.33
CA GLU A 103 -20.11 -19.99 21.00
C GLU A 103 -21.21 -18.94 21.09
N SER A 104 -21.06 -17.80 20.42
CA SER A 104 -22.17 -16.86 20.21
C SER A 104 -22.19 -16.25 18.81
N ALA A 105 -23.39 -16.08 18.27
CA ALA A 105 -23.62 -15.28 17.09
C ALA A 105 -23.70 -13.77 17.43
N ASP A 106 -23.94 -13.41 18.69
CA ASP A 106 -24.04 -12.01 19.11
C ASP A 106 -22.63 -11.42 19.32
N THR A 107 -22.35 -10.34 18.61
CA THR A 107 -21.06 -9.64 18.70
C THR A 107 -20.80 -9.13 20.13
N ARG A 108 -21.84 -8.74 20.87
CA ARG A 108 -21.73 -8.19 22.25
C ARG A 108 -21.36 -9.22 23.30
N GLU A 109 -21.62 -10.49 23.03
CA GLU A 109 -21.34 -11.60 23.95
C GLU A 109 -19.95 -12.22 23.69
N SER A 110 -19.31 -11.85 22.59
CA SER A 110 -18.08 -12.48 22.11
C SER A 110 -16.84 -11.80 22.66
N THR A 111 -15.89 -12.58 23.19
CA THR A 111 -14.59 -12.06 23.66
C THR A 111 -13.50 -12.22 22.60
N VAL A 112 -13.64 -13.21 21.71
CA VAL A 112 -12.74 -13.43 20.57
C VAL A 112 -13.54 -13.57 19.29
N ILE A 113 -13.33 -12.67 18.34
CA ILE A 113 -13.99 -12.69 17.04
C ILE A 113 -12.96 -12.99 15.97
N GLN A 114 -13.12 -14.10 15.26
CA GLN A 114 -12.30 -14.38 14.07
C GLN A 114 -13.04 -13.93 12.81
N THR A 115 -12.41 -13.06 12.03
CA THR A 115 -13.04 -12.46 10.86
C THR A 115 -12.26 -12.67 9.56
N ARG A 116 -13.01 -12.80 8.47
CA ARG A 116 -12.52 -12.67 7.11
C ARG A 116 -13.27 -11.56 6.37
N HIS A 117 -12.53 -10.53 5.96
CA HIS A 117 -12.93 -9.43 5.06
C HIS A 117 -13.96 -8.42 5.62
N ARG A 118 -14.36 -8.50 6.90
CA ARG A 118 -15.25 -7.49 7.51
C ARG A 118 -14.85 -7.15 8.92
N ILE A 119 -15.24 -5.97 9.38
CA ILE A 119 -15.29 -5.62 10.80
C ILE A 119 -16.77 -5.53 11.17
N PRO A 120 -17.22 -6.13 12.30
CA PRO A 120 -18.61 -6.02 12.73
C PRO A 120 -19.10 -4.56 12.78
N GLU A 121 -20.40 -4.38 12.53
CA GLU A 121 -21.08 -3.08 12.66
C GLU A 121 -21.25 -2.66 14.14
N GLU A 122 -21.41 -3.66 15.01
CA GLU A 122 -21.45 -3.50 16.45
C GLU A 122 -20.07 -3.13 17.02
N ALA A 123 -20.04 -2.30 18.08
CA ALA A 123 -18.78 -1.96 18.73
C ALA A 123 -18.23 -3.16 19.50
N LEU A 124 -16.92 -3.37 19.43
CA LEU A 124 -16.24 -4.29 20.35
C LEU A 124 -15.80 -3.54 21.61
N SER A 125 -15.83 -4.24 22.73
CA SER A 125 -15.50 -3.74 24.07
C SER A 125 -13.99 -3.74 24.33
N PRO A 126 -13.52 -2.96 25.32
CA PRO A 126 -12.15 -3.09 25.81
C PRO A 126 -11.89 -4.51 26.32
N GLY A 127 -10.82 -5.13 25.84
CA GLY A 127 -10.44 -6.51 26.19
C GLY A 127 -10.81 -7.55 25.13
N ASP A 128 -11.71 -7.22 24.20
CA ASP A 128 -12.04 -8.12 23.09
C ASP A 128 -10.85 -8.26 22.12
N LEU A 129 -10.80 -9.40 21.43
CA LEU A 129 -9.81 -9.69 20.39
C LEU A 129 -10.50 -9.87 19.03
N LEU A 130 -10.11 -9.06 18.05
CA LEU A 130 -10.51 -9.26 16.66
C LEU A 130 -9.35 -9.86 15.85
N VAL A 131 -9.52 -11.11 15.41
CA VAL A 131 -8.50 -11.90 14.71
C VAL A 131 -8.81 -11.98 13.22
N TYR A 132 -7.99 -11.32 12.39
CA TYR A 132 -8.15 -11.27 10.95
C TYR A 132 -7.45 -12.43 10.25
N GLN A 133 -8.15 -13.02 9.28
CA GLN A 133 -7.55 -13.89 8.28
C GLN A 133 -6.87 -13.06 7.19
N VAL A 134 -5.58 -13.31 6.96
CA VAL A 134 -4.77 -12.53 6.02
C VAL A 134 -4.22 -13.40 4.88
N PRO A 135 -4.62 -13.15 3.62
CA PRO A 135 -4.04 -13.85 2.48
C PRO A 135 -2.67 -13.29 2.06
N VAL A 136 -2.51 -11.96 2.10
CA VAL A 136 -1.28 -11.25 1.71
C VAL A 136 -1.00 -10.18 2.77
N PRO A 137 0.03 -10.35 3.63
CA PRO A 137 0.35 -9.39 4.68
C PRO A 137 1.21 -8.22 4.20
N GLU A 138 1.90 -8.38 3.07
CA GLU A 138 2.91 -7.44 2.57
C GLU A 138 2.26 -6.31 1.76
N PRO A 139 2.18 -5.07 2.29
CA PRO A 139 1.55 -3.95 1.58
C PRO A 139 2.32 -3.51 0.33
N LEU A 140 3.65 -3.72 0.29
CA LEU A 140 4.51 -3.36 -0.82
C LEU A 140 4.46 -4.36 -1.97
N ARG A 141 3.75 -5.48 -1.84
CA ARG A 141 3.77 -6.60 -2.80
C ARG A 141 3.45 -6.19 -4.25
N LYS A 142 2.68 -5.12 -4.44
CA LYS A 142 2.33 -4.61 -5.79
C LYS A 142 3.47 -3.83 -6.45
N VAL A 143 4.40 -3.28 -5.68
CA VAL A 143 5.50 -2.41 -6.16
C VAL A 143 6.86 -3.08 -5.99
N GLU A 144 7.02 -3.99 -5.04
CA GLU A 144 8.24 -4.77 -4.81
C GLU A 144 7.89 -6.26 -4.63
N LYS A 145 8.63 -7.13 -5.32
CA LYS A 145 8.40 -8.59 -5.34
C LYS A 145 9.35 -9.33 -4.40
N SER A 146 10.57 -8.83 -4.22
CA SER A 146 11.60 -9.39 -3.35
C SER A 146 11.24 -9.21 -1.88
N VAL A 147 11.13 -10.32 -1.17
CA VAL A 147 10.85 -10.32 0.28
C VAL A 147 11.99 -9.64 1.06
N ALA A 148 13.24 -9.85 0.64
CA ALA A 148 14.40 -9.22 1.26
C ALA A 148 14.36 -7.70 1.09
N GLU A 149 13.92 -7.24 -0.09
CA GLU A 149 13.81 -5.82 -0.38
C GLU A 149 12.65 -5.16 0.36
N CYS A 150 11.47 -5.80 0.39
CA CYS A 150 10.37 -5.36 1.27
C CYS A 150 10.84 -5.22 2.73
N ALA A 151 11.62 -6.18 3.24
CA ALA A 151 12.13 -6.13 4.61
C ALA A 151 13.08 -4.94 4.83
N ARG A 152 13.98 -4.67 3.87
CA ARG A 152 14.85 -3.48 3.87
C ARG A 152 14.04 -2.19 3.86
N MET A 153 13.06 -2.08 2.96
CA MET A 153 12.16 -0.93 2.85
C MET A 153 11.39 -0.67 4.15
N HIS A 154 10.83 -1.72 4.78
CA HIS A 154 10.19 -1.58 6.09
C HIS A 154 11.15 -1.12 7.19
N ALA A 155 12.38 -1.65 7.22
CA ALA A 155 13.40 -1.26 8.18
C ALA A 155 13.82 0.21 8.03
N GLU A 156 13.96 0.67 6.79
CA GLU A 156 14.40 2.03 6.45
C GLU A 156 13.27 3.07 6.42
N ASN A 157 12.01 2.64 6.59
CA ASN A 157 10.83 3.50 6.39
C ASN A 157 10.70 4.03 4.95
N ASP A 158 11.17 3.27 3.97
CA ASP A 158 11.10 3.61 2.56
C ASP A 158 9.81 3.09 1.95
N TYR A 159 8.79 3.94 1.92
CA TYR A 159 7.49 3.64 1.32
C TYR A 159 7.22 4.47 0.06
N ALA A 160 8.23 5.12 -0.52
CA ALA A 160 8.06 6.02 -1.66
C ALA A 160 7.44 5.32 -2.87
N ALA A 161 7.86 4.08 -3.17
CA ALA A 161 7.31 3.29 -4.26
C ALA A 161 5.80 3.04 -4.11
N LEU A 162 5.29 2.88 -2.88
CA LEU A 162 3.86 2.73 -2.63
C LEU A 162 3.10 4.02 -2.95
N TRP A 163 3.62 5.16 -2.51
CA TRP A 163 3.05 6.49 -2.81
C TRP A 163 2.99 6.74 -4.31
N VAL A 164 4.07 6.44 -5.03
CA VAL A 164 4.09 6.52 -6.51
C VAL A 164 3.04 5.59 -7.12
N GLY A 165 2.89 4.37 -6.62
CA GLY A 165 1.87 3.44 -7.10
C GLY A 165 0.43 3.97 -6.91
N LEU A 166 0.14 4.62 -5.79
CA LEU A 166 -1.18 5.25 -5.56
C LEU A 166 -1.38 6.48 -6.46
N TYR A 167 -0.34 7.27 -6.65
CA TYR A 167 -0.36 8.42 -7.54
C TYR A 167 -0.59 8.02 -9.01
N GLU A 168 0.07 6.97 -9.47
CA GLU A 168 -0.15 6.41 -10.82
C GLU A 168 -1.60 5.96 -11.02
N ASP A 169 -2.22 5.38 -9.98
CA ASP A 169 -3.62 4.96 -10.01
C ASP A 169 -4.55 6.17 -10.21
N ILE A 170 -4.31 7.26 -9.48
CA ILE A 170 -5.04 8.53 -9.63
C ILE A 170 -4.84 9.11 -11.04
N VAL A 171 -3.61 9.16 -11.54
CA VAL A 171 -3.32 9.70 -12.88
C VAL A 171 -4.00 8.88 -13.98
N ARG A 172 -4.03 7.55 -13.84
CA ARG A 172 -4.61 6.65 -14.85
C ARG A 172 -6.13 6.57 -14.78
N ASN A 173 -6.69 6.54 -13.58
CA ASN A 173 -8.09 6.19 -13.35
C ASN A 173 -8.92 7.34 -12.75
N GLY A 174 -8.30 8.47 -12.42
CA GLY A 174 -8.93 9.60 -11.73
C GLY A 174 -9.21 9.34 -10.24
N MET A 175 -8.93 8.13 -9.76
CA MET A 175 -9.15 7.70 -8.37
C MET A 175 -8.25 6.52 -8.03
N ILE A 176 -8.07 6.26 -6.74
CA ILE A 176 -7.44 5.03 -6.27
C ILE A 176 -8.44 3.87 -6.45
N THR A 177 -8.10 2.91 -7.30
CA THR A 177 -8.94 1.76 -7.67
C THR A 177 -8.88 0.60 -6.68
N ARG A 178 -7.95 0.66 -5.72
CA ARG A 178 -7.84 -0.34 -4.65
C ARG A 178 -9.03 -0.24 -3.69
N THR A 179 -9.99 -1.15 -3.84
CA THR A 179 -11.22 -1.21 -3.02
C THR A 179 -11.09 -2.00 -1.72
N THR A 180 -10.16 -2.96 -1.64
CA THR A 180 -9.91 -3.77 -0.43
C THR A 180 -8.43 -3.84 -0.10
N GLY A 181 -8.10 -4.12 1.17
CA GLY A 181 -6.70 -4.17 1.62
C GLY A 181 -5.98 -2.86 1.41
N TYR A 182 -6.67 -1.77 1.71
CA TYR A 182 -6.14 -0.42 1.56
C TYR A 182 -4.95 -0.22 2.50
N PRO A 183 -3.80 0.30 2.03
CA PRO A 183 -2.64 0.50 2.88
C PRO A 183 -2.89 1.60 3.92
N VAL A 184 -2.49 1.34 5.16
CA VAL A 184 -2.59 2.30 6.27
C VAL A 184 -1.22 2.49 6.92
N LEU A 185 -0.95 3.69 7.42
CA LEU A 185 0.15 3.99 8.30
C LEU A 185 -0.29 3.75 9.75
N VAL A 186 0.39 2.84 10.45
CA VAL A 186 0.11 2.46 11.83
C VAL A 186 1.13 3.10 12.75
N ALA A 187 0.65 3.78 13.81
CA ALA A 187 1.46 4.48 14.80
C ALA A 187 2.49 5.44 14.17
N GLY A 188 2.16 6.04 13.03
CA GLY A 188 3.03 6.95 12.30
C GLY A 188 4.31 6.30 11.72
N ARG A 189 4.45 4.96 11.72
CA ARG A 189 5.71 4.30 11.38
C ARG A 189 5.61 3.18 10.35
N TYR A 190 4.79 2.16 10.57
CA TYR A 190 4.73 1.01 9.66
C TYR A 190 3.56 1.17 8.71
N VAL A 191 3.82 1.05 7.41
CA VAL A 191 2.72 0.78 6.48
C VAL A 191 2.28 -0.67 6.65
N MET A 192 0.98 -0.87 6.79
CA MET A 192 0.31 -2.15 7.01
C MET A 192 -0.79 -2.35 5.96
N ALA A 193 -0.95 -3.59 5.47
CA ALA A 193 -2.13 -3.97 4.71
C ALA A 193 -3.26 -4.32 5.67
N THR A 194 -4.47 -3.76 5.50
CA THR A 194 -5.60 -3.97 6.41
C THR A 194 -6.32 -5.31 6.24
N THR A 195 -5.71 -6.31 5.59
CA THR A 195 -6.39 -7.49 5.03
C THR A 195 -7.50 -7.09 4.02
N PRO A 196 -8.15 -8.01 3.26
CA PRO A 196 -9.19 -7.63 2.29
C PRO A 196 -10.51 -7.11 2.90
N ILE A 197 -10.47 -6.32 3.97
CA ILE A 197 -11.62 -5.50 4.39
C ILE A 197 -11.89 -4.39 3.36
N PRO A 198 -13.14 -3.97 3.17
CA PRO A 198 -13.49 -2.81 2.34
C PRO A 198 -12.96 -1.51 2.94
N ARG A 199 -12.82 -0.45 2.13
CA ARG A 199 -12.44 0.88 2.63
C ARG A 199 -13.42 1.40 3.69
N TRP A 200 -14.69 1.01 3.59
CA TRP A 200 -15.72 1.23 4.60
C TRP A 200 -15.29 0.85 6.02
N ASP A 201 -14.59 -0.27 6.19
CA ASP A 201 -14.21 -0.78 7.51
C ASP A 201 -12.87 -0.18 7.98
N VAL A 202 -12.03 0.34 7.09
CA VAL A 202 -10.68 0.84 7.42
C VAL A 202 -10.69 1.89 8.55
N PRO A 203 -11.59 2.89 8.59
CA PRO A 203 -11.65 3.86 9.68
C PRO A 203 -11.91 3.24 11.06
N ARG A 204 -12.50 2.04 11.13
CA ARG A 204 -12.80 1.36 12.41
C ARG A 204 -11.55 0.82 13.11
N LEU A 205 -10.44 0.72 12.39
CA LEU A 205 -9.13 0.37 12.98
C LEU A 205 -8.51 1.56 13.72
N HIS A 206 -8.93 2.79 13.44
CA HIS A 206 -8.35 4.00 14.02
C HIS A 206 -8.81 4.16 15.48
N ARG A 207 -7.86 4.14 16.42
CA ARG A 207 -8.08 4.38 17.85
C ARG A 207 -9.20 3.53 18.47
N CYS A 208 -9.38 2.30 18.00
CA CYS A 208 -10.37 1.37 18.54
C CYS A 208 -10.04 0.95 19.98
N GLU A 209 -11.04 0.46 20.72
CA GLU A 209 -10.91 0.04 22.12
C GLU A 209 -10.31 -1.37 22.30
N HIS A 210 -10.36 -2.21 21.26
CA HIS A 210 -10.00 -3.63 21.28
C HIS A 210 -8.66 -3.89 20.57
N ILE A 211 -8.09 -5.08 20.76
CA ILE A 211 -6.86 -5.50 20.07
C ILE A 211 -7.23 -6.14 18.73
N ASN A 212 -6.51 -5.75 17.68
CA ASN A 212 -6.61 -6.36 16.36
C ASN A 212 -5.37 -7.22 16.11
N LEU A 213 -5.55 -8.52 15.85
CA LEU A 213 -4.49 -9.45 15.49
C LEU A 213 -4.68 -9.96 14.06
N PHE A 214 -3.62 -9.98 13.27
CA PHE A 214 -3.69 -10.33 11.86
C PHE A 214 -2.84 -11.55 11.58
N GLY A 215 -3.47 -12.66 11.18
CA GLY A 215 -2.81 -13.95 10.97
C GLY A 215 -2.67 -14.34 9.51
N ALA A 216 -1.45 -14.33 8.99
CA ALA A 216 -1.10 -14.79 7.63
C ALA A 216 -0.34 -16.13 7.68
N GLY A 217 -1.05 -17.25 7.65
CA GLY A 217 -0.46 -18.59 7.82
C GLY A 217 0.48 -18.97 6.68
N ARG A 218 0.04 -18.78 5.42
CA ARG A 218 0.85 -19.12 4.23
C ARG A 218 2.15 -18.33 4.16
N GLU A 219 2.07 -17.05 4.49
CA GLU A 219 3.19 -16.10 4.43
C GLU A 219 3.98 -16.07 5.75
N LYS A 220 3.53 -16.84 6.76
CA LYS A 220 4.17 -16.97 8.07
C LYS A 220 4.36 -15.63 8.75
N ARG A 221 3.31 -14.80 8.81
CA ARG A 221 3.32 -13.49 9.49
C ARG A 221 2.18 -13.34 10.48
N ILE A 222 2.49 -12.70 11.60
CA ILE A 222 1.52 -12.15 12.56
C ILE A 222 1.84 -10.66 12.72
N TYR A 223 0.82 -9.82 12.73
CA TYR A 223 0.96 -8.39 13.02
C TYR A 223 -0.26 -7.91 13.81
N ALA A 224 -0.20 -6.72 14.37
CA ALA A 224 -1.24 -6.24 15.27
C ALA A 224 -1.44 -4.73 15.18
N VAL A 225 -2.64 -4.30 15.59
CA VAL A 225 -2.96 -2.92 15.96
C VAL A 225 -3.49 -2.96 17.40
N PRO A 226 -2.74 -2.44 18.38
CA PRO A 226 -3.22 -2.31 19.76
C PRO A 226 -4.35 -1.28 19.90
N PRO A 227 -5.10 -1.31 21.01
CA PRO A 227 -6.08 -0.28 21.34
C PRO A 227 -5.51 1.13 21.27
N HIS A 228 -6.35 2.10 20.92
CA HIS A 228 -6.03 3.53 20.87
C HIS A 228 -4.84 3.88 19.95
N THR A 229 -4.48 3.01 19.01
CA THR A 229 -3.41 3.25 18.05
C THR A 229 -3.91 4.05 16.87
N ASP A 230 -3.15 5.06 16.45
CA ASP A 230 -3.44 5.79 15.22
C ASP A 230 -3.24 4.87 14.01
N VAL A 231 -4.31 4.63 13.27
CA VAL A 231 -4.30 3.95 11.97
C VAL A 231 -4.84 4.93 10.94
N VAL A 232 -3.99 5.35 10.01
CA VAL A 232 -4.32 6.42 9.05
C VAL A 232 -4.19 5.88 7.62
N PRO A 233 -5.22 5.96 6.78
CA PRO A 233 -5.12 5.59 5.37
C PRO A 233 -4.02 6.37 4.64
N VAL A 234 -3.18 5.66 3.88
CA VAL A 234 -2.17 6.26 3.01
C VAL A 234 -2.89 6.99 1.88
N THR A 235 -2.93 8.32 1.95
CA THR A 235 -3.70 9.22 1.06
C THR A 235 -2.95 10.51 0.81
N PHE A 236 -3.38 11.29 -0.17
CA PHE A 236 -2.81 12.61 -0.43
C PHE A 236 -3.73 13.68 0.17
N ASP A 237 -3.18 14.82 0.60
CA ASP A 237 -3.95 15.89 1.24
C ASP A 237 -5.15 16.37 0.40
N ASP A 238 -5.00 16.36 -0.92
CA ASP A 238 -6.02 16.76 -1.90
C ASP A 238 -6.82 15.58 -2.49
N VAL A 239 -6.44 14.36 -2.17
CA VAL A 239 -7.15 13.13 -2.57
C VAL A 239 -7.37 12.28 -1.32
N PRO A 240 -8.35 12.67 -0.47
CA PRO A 240 -8.67 11.91 0.73
C PRO A 240 -9.24 10.53 0.37
N ILE A 241 -9.23 9.62 1.34
CA ILE A 241 -9.89 8.33 1.17
C ILE A 241 -11.39 8.54 0.98
N GLU A 242 -11.95 7.84 0.02
CA GLU A 242 -13.39 7.68 -0.15
C GLU A 242 -13.77 6.23 0.13
N VAL A 243 -14.93 6.01 0.73
CA VAL A 243 -15.47 4.66 0.97
C VAL A 243 -16.45 4.25 -0.13
N GLU A 244 -16.84 2.98 -0.13
CA GLU A 244 -17.82 2.44 -1.06
C GLU A 244 -19.16 3.21 -0.96
N TYR A 245 -19.75 3.53 -2.11
CA TYR A 245 -20.98 4.32 -2.20
C TYR A 245 -21.84 3.85 -3.37
N ALA A 246 -23.12 3.66 -3.10
CA ALA A 246 -24.16 3.48 -4.09
C ALA A 246 -25.30 4.44 -3.75
N GLY A 247 -25.62 5.36 -4.67
CA GLY A 247 -26.57 6.44 -4.41
C GLY A 247 -27.96 5.93 -4.05
N GLY A 248 -28.43 6.31 -2.86
CA GLY A 248 -29.73 5.88 -2.33
C GLY A 248 -29.79 4.40 -1.92
N ALA A 249 -28.65 3.72 -1.83
CA ALA A 249 -28.62 2.34 -1.38
C ALA A 249 -29.03 2.23 0.09
N VAL A 250 -30.04 1.40 0.34
CA VAL A 250 -30.51 1.02 1.66
C VAL A 250 -30.64 -0.49 1.71
N CYS A 251 -30.36 -1.08 2.87
CA CYS A 251 -30.63 -2.50 3.08
C CYS A 251 -32.12 -2.77 2.91
N LYS A 252 -32.49 -3.66 1.99
CA LYS A 252 -33.89 -4.05 1.74
C LYS A 252 -34.54 -4.78 2.91
N LEU A 253 -33.77 -5.30 3.86
CA LEU A 253 -34.27 -6.08 4.99
C LEU A 253 -34.50 -5.23 6.24
N CYS A 254 -33.54 -4.38 6.60
CA CYS A 254 -33.56 -3.59 7.83
C CYS A 254 -33.65 -2.07 7.60
N GLY A 255 -33.49 -1.60 6.37
CA GLY A 255 -33.52 -0.18 6.03
C GLY A 255 -32.26 0.61 6.39
N SER A 256 -31.17 -0.02 6.80
CA SER A 256 -29.90 0.67 7.09
C SER A 256 -29.29 1.28 5.83
N ASP A 257 -28.87 2.55 5.95
CA ASP A 257 -28.09 3.33 4.99
C ASP A 257 -26.67 3.62 5.51
N ASP A 258 -26.36 3.13 6.71
CA ASP A 258 -25.18 3.42 7.51
C ASP A 258 -24.32 2.18 7.84
N ALA A 259 -24.66 1.02 7.25
CA ALA A 259 -23.90 -0.22 7.31
C ALA A 259 -23.25 -0.52 5.96
N PHE A 260 -22.24 -1.40 5.94
CA PHE A 260 -21.67 -1.84 4.66
C PHE A 260 -22.67 -2.71 3.90
N LEU A 261 -23.01 -2.31 2.69
CA LEU A 261 -24.01 -2.98 1.86
C LEU A 261 -23.37 -3.77 0.72
N VAL A 262 -23.95 -4.92 0.42
CA VAL A 262 -23.60 -5.78 -0.72
C VAL A 262 -24.82 -5.99 -1.61
N GLU A 263 -24.58 -6.31 -2.88
CA GLU A 263 -25.65 -6.58 -3.83
C GLU A 263 -26.41 -7.87 -3.49
N ALA A 264 -27.74 -7.77 -3.46
CA ALA A 264 -28.66 -8.85 -3.09
C ALA A 264 -28.93 -9.78 -4.28
N GLY A 265 -27.88 -10.43 -4.79
CA GLY A 265 -27.98 -11.47 -5.80
C GLY A 265 -28.74 -11.07 -7.09
N PRO A 266 -29.31 -12.04 -7.83
CA PRO A 266 -29.94 -11.79 -9.14
C PRO A 266 -31.17 -10.88 -9.09
N ALA A 267 -31.83 -10.77 -7.93
CA ALA A 267 -32.99 -9.90 -7.73
C ALA A 267 -32.60 -8.41 -7.56
N GLY A 268 -31.30 -8.12 -7.51
CA GLY A 268 -30.73 -6.78 -7.43
C GLY A 268 -30.98 -6.07 -6.10
N GLY A 269 -30.50 -4.83 -6.01
CA GLY A 269 -30.54 -4.00 -4.80
C GLY A 269 -29.57 -4.46 -3.71
N PHE A 270 -29.77 -4.00 -2.47
CA PHE A 270 -28.74 -4.05 -1.44
C PHE A 270 -29.21 -4.68 -0.13
N VAL A 271 -28.31 -5.38 0.55
CA VAL A 271 -28.48 -5.90 1.91
C VAL A 271 -27.22 -5.63 2.73
N CYS A 272 -27.38 -5.53 4.05
CA CYS A 272 -26.24 -5.50 4.96
C CYS A 272 -25.38 -6.75 4.78
N SER A 273 -24.07 -6.56 4.71
CA SER A 273 -23.12 -7.68 4.70
C SER A 273 -22.93 -8.27 6.10
N ASP A 274 -23.09 -7.47 7.16
CA ASP A 274 -23.18 -7.99 8.53
C ASP A 274 -24.60 -8.49 8.80
N THR A 275 -24.76 -9.82 8.83
CA THR A 275 -26.07 -10.50 8.94
C THR A 275 -26.66 -10.39 10.34
N GLU A 276 -25.82 -10.45 11.38
CA GLU A 276 -26.24 -10.31 12.78
C GLU A 276 -26.72 -8.88 13.06
N TRP A 277 -25.95 -7.87 12.65
CA TRP A 277 -26.36 -6.47 12.74
C TRP A 277 -27.70 -6.24 12.05
N CYS A 278 -27.87 -6.75 10.83
CA CYS A 278 -29.10 -6.64 10.08
C CYS A 278 -30.30 -7.24 10.82
N ALA A 279 -30.12 -8.39 11.46
CA ALA A 279 -31.16 -9.07 12.23
C ALA A 279 -31.55 -8.24 13.47
N ARG A 280 -30.56 -7.69 14.19
CA ARG A 280 -30.81 -6.88 15.38
C ARG A 280 -31.46 -5.53 15.08
N VAL A 281 -31.08 -4.88 13.98
CA VAL A 281 -31.78 -3.66 13.52
C VAL A 281 -33.27 -3.95 13.27
N ARG A 282 -33.59 -5.12 12.68
CA ARG A 282 -34.99 -5.53 12.46
C ARG A 282 -35.72 -5.85 13.77
N ALA A 283 -35.00 -6.36 14.77
CA ALA A 283 -35.53 -6.63 16.09
C ALA A 283 -35.68 -5.37 16.97
N GLY A 284 -35.10 -4.23 16.55
CA GLY A 284 -35.05 -3.01 17.35
C GLY A 284 -34.07 -3.10 18.53
N ASP A 285 -33.09 -4.00 18.46
CA ASP A 285 -32.10 -4.28 19.51
C ASP A 285 -30.72 -3.69 19.15
N THR A 286 -30.69 -2.46 18.63
CA THR A 286 -29.44 -1.76 18.31
C THR A 286 -29.49 -0.28 18.70
N ASP A 287 -28.34 0.25 19.08
CA ASP A 287 -28.14 1.69 19.16
C ASP A 287 -27.75 2.24 17.78
N ARG A 288 -28.76 2.57 16.97
CA ARG A 288 -28.55 3.13 15.63
C ARG A 288 -27.87 4.51 15.66
N GLY A 289 -28.08 5.29 16.72
CA GLY A 289 -27.45 6.60 16.87
C GLY A 289 -25.95 6.46 17.02
N ALA A 290 -25.52 5.67 18.00
CA ALA A 290 -24.10 5.39 18.26
C ALA A 290 -23.41 4.69 17.08
N HIS A 291 -24.12 3.85 16.33
CA HIS A 291 -23.57 3.25 15.11
C HIS A 291 -23.35 4.29 14.01
N ARG A 292 -24.34 5.16 13.74
CA ARG A 292 -24.26 6.17 12.69
C ARG A 292 -23.12 7.17 12.91
N GLU A 293 -22.84 7.52 14.16
CA GLU A 293 -21.70 8.39 14.53
C GLU A 293 -20.34 7.78 14.16
N ARG A 294 -20.23 6.45 14.22
CA ARG A 294 -19.02 5.69 13.88
C ARG A 294 -18.96 5.30 12.40
N ALA A 295 -20.09 5.27 11.72
CA ALA A 295 -20.16 4.94 10.30
C ALA A 295 -19.36 5.96 9.47
N PRO A 296 -18.63 5.52 8.43
CA PRO A 296 -17.75 6.37 7.63
C PRO A 296 -18.52 7.27 6.64
N LEU A 297 -19.71 7.76 7.00
CA LEU A 297 -20.59 8.55 6.13
C LEU A 297 -19.96 9.87 5.68
N HIS A 298 -19.05 10.41 6.48
CA HIS A 298 -18.28 11.61 6.15
C HIS A 298 -17.19 11.36 5.08
N LEU A 299 -16.89 10.10 4.76
CA LEU A 299 -15.95 9.66 3.73
C LEU A 299 -16.66 9.20 2.45
N LEU A 300 -17.98 9.37 2.36
CA LEU A 300 -18.68 9.10 1.10
C LEU A 300 -18.12 10.03 0.02
N PRO A 301 -18.02 9.56 -1.23
CA PRO A 301 -17.55 10.39 -2.32
C PRO A 301 -18.36 11.67 -2.46
N ASP A 302 -17.69 12.81 -2.62
CA ASP A 302 -18.35 14.07 -2.98
C ASP A 302 -18.21 14.30 -4.49
N PRO A 303 -19.30 14.17 -5.27
CA PRO A 303 -19.27 14.43 -6.70
C PRO A 303 -18.76 15.83 -7.05
N ARG A 304 -18.90 16.82 -6.16
CA ARG A 304 -18.41 18.19 -6.38
C ARG A 304 -16.89 18.29 -6.30
N ARG A 305 -16.25 17.55 -5.38
CA ARG A 305 -14.78 17.41 -5.34
C ARG A 305 -14.25 16.68 -6.58
N ARG A 306 -15.03 15.74 -7.10
CA ARG A 306 -14.72 15.04 -8.36
C ARG A 306 -15.00 15.91 -9.60
N ALA A 307 -15.99 16.79 -9.54
CA ALA A 307 -16.40 17.65 -10.65
C ALA A 307 -15.34 18.70 -11.00
N ASP A 308 -14.58 19.22 -10.03
CA ASP A 308 -13.42 20.08 -10.33
C ASP A 308 -12.32 19.33 -11.12
N SER A 309 -12.33 17.99 -11.11
CA SER A 309 -11.52 17.14 -12.01
C SER A 309 -12.22 16.76 -13.31
N ALA A 310 -13.56 16.81 -13.36
CA ALA A 310 -14.37 16.43 -14.52
C ALA A 310 -14.70 17.61 -15.46
N ASP A 311 -14.66 18.85 -14.94
CA ASP A 311 -14.67 20.10 -15.71
C ASP A 311 -13.28 20.42 -16.27
N ARG A 312 -12.24 19.68 -15.87
CA ARG A 312 -11.11 19.49 -16.78
C ARG A 312 -11.65 18.66 -17.94
N PRO A 313 -11.56 19.16 -19.18
CA PRO A 313 -12.01 18.40 -20.34
C PRO A 313 -11.39 17.02 -20.20
N ALA A 314 -12.24 15.99 -20.17
CA ALA A 314 -11.81 14.60 -20.05
C ALA A 314 -10.63 14.46 -21.01
N ASN A 315 -9.42 14.39 -20.45
CA ASN A 315 -8.28 13.95 -21.19
C ASN A 315 -8.61 12.47 -21.33
N ARG A 316 -9.52 12.13 -22.28
CA ARG A 316 -9.39 10.94 -23.11
C ARG A 316 -7.89 10.80 -23.22
N PRO A 317 -7.28 9.66 -22.81
CA PRO A 317 -5.86 9.49 -23.01
C PRO A 317 -5.69 9.98 -24.42
N ARG A 318 -5.01 11.13 -24.59
CA ARG A 318 -4.69 11.57 -25.93
C ARG A 318 -4.07 10.28 -26.40
N THR A 319 -4.61 9.69 -27.46
CA THR A 319 -3.72 8.98 -28.35
C THR A 319 -2.64 10.01 -28.45
N VAL A 320 -1.53 9.76 -27.73
CA VAL A 320 -0.30 10.46 -27.97
C VAL A 320 -0.15 9.95 -29.38
N ALA A 321 -0.69 10.73 -30.33
CA ALA A 321 -0.31 10.67 -31.71
C ALA A 321 1.17 10.60 -31.50
N ARG A 322 1.76 9.42 -31.73
CA ARG A 322 3.20 9.23 -31.63
C ARG A 322 3.70 10.52 -32.24
N ASN A 323 4.30 11.41 -31.43
CA ASN A 323 4.65 12.72 -31.94
C ASN A 323 5.40 12.33 -33.20
N GLU A 324 4.81 12.60 -34.37
CA GLU A 324 5.49 12.29 -35.61
C GLU A 324 6.74 13.10 -35.41
N THR A 325 7.85 12.40 -35.18
CA THR A 325 9.09 13.05 -34.81
C THR A 325 9.23 14.11 -35.87
N PRO A 326 9.19 15.42 -35.51
CA PRO A 326 9.31 16.44 -36.53
C PRO A 326 10.58 16.05 -37.25
N VAL A 327 10.46 15.74 -38.54
CA VAL A 327 11.63 15.43 -39.36
C VAL A 327 12.28 16.78 -39.56
N GLY A 328 12.93 17.26 -38.49
CA GLY A 328 13.92 18.30 -38.58
C GLY A 328 14.98 17.77 -39.52
N SER A 329 15.53 18.64 -40.34
CA SER A 329 16.57 18.33 -41.32
C SER A 329 17.90 17.87 -40.71
N ARG A 330 17.93 17.55 -39.40
CA ARG A 330 19.12 17.21 -38.63
C ARG A 330 19.16 15.72 -38.34
N GLU A 331 20.37 15.16 -38.41
CA GLU A 331 20.63 13.73 -38.17
C GLU A 331 20.46 13.34 -36.68
N TRP A 332 20.40 14.32 -35.78
CA TRP A 332 20.29 14.15 -34.34
C TRP A 332 19.02 14.80 -33.78
N MET A 333 18.49 14.24 -32.69
CA MET A 333 17.39 14.77 -31.88
C MET A 333 17.93 15.48 -30.63
N LEU A 334 18.94 14.89 -29.99
CA LEU A 334 19.68 15.46 -28.86
C LEU A 334 21.15 15.50 -29.24
N ARG A 335 21.80 16.65 -29.03
CA ARG A 335 23.24 16.81 -29.16
C ARG A 335 23.82 17.33 -27.85
N VAL A 336 24.86 16.67 -27.38
CA VAL A 336 25.61 17.02 -26.18
C VAL A 336 27.04 17.25 -26.61
N ASP A 337 27.55 18.46 -26.38
CA ASP A 337 28.90 18.85 -26.79
C ASP A 337 29.75 19.20 -25.56
N SER A 338 30.81 18.44 -25.34
CA SER A 338 31.87 18.64 -24.35
C SER A 338 31.34 19.03 -22.97
N ILE A 339 30.30 18.34 -22.49
CA ILE A 339 29.77 18.57 -21.15
C ILE A 339 30.83 18.22 -20.11
N GLY A 340 31.06 19.18 -19.21
CA GLY A 340 31.94 19.00 -18.07
C GLY A 340 31.29 19.52 -16.80
N LYS A 341 31.51 18.82 -15.69
CA LYS A 341 31.00 19.18 -14.38
C LYS A 341 32.06 19.00 -13.30
N VAL A 342 32.35 20.11 -12.63
CA VAL A 342 33.23 20.19 -11.47
C VAL A 342 32.43 20.66 -10.27
N HIS A 343 32.54 19.93 -9.16
CA HIS A 343 31.98 20.29 -7.86
C HIS A 343 33.09 20.86 -6.98
N GLY A 344 32.95 22.13 -6.59
CA GLY A 344 33.95 22.86 -5.81
C GLY A 344 34.51 24.05 -6.57
N THR A 345 35.54 24.67 -6.00
CA THR A 345 36.21 25.84 -6.56
C THR A 345 37.21 25.45 -7.65
N GLY A 346 37.40 26.31 -8.67
CA GLY A 346 38.43 26.11 -9.70
C GLY A 346 37.88 25.88 -11.11
N GLY A 347 36.61 25.51 -11.27
CA GLY A 347 35.97 25.37 -12.58
C GLY A 347 36.81 24.51 -13.52
N VAL A 348 37.09 25.02 -14.73
CA VAL A 348 37.90 24.32 -15.73
C VAL A 348 39.34 24.05 -15.30
N TYR A 349 39.89 24.86 -14.37
CA TYR A 349 41.25 24.69 -13.86
C TYR A 349 41.40 23.54 -12.86
N ALA A 350 40.28 22.97 -12.38
CA ALA A 350 40.30 21.82 -11.49
C ALA A 350 40.68 20.51 -12.21
N VAL A 351 40.65 20.50 -13.54
CA VAL A 351 40.79 19.29 -14.36
C VAL A 351 42.23 18.81 -14.46
N GLU A 352 43.19 19.73 -14.40
CA GLU A 352 44.60 19.39 -14.46
C GLU A 352 44.99 18.46 -13.31
N GLY A 353 45.57 17.29 -13.64
CA GLY A 353 45.94 16.28 -12.66
C GLY A 353 44.78 15.39 -12.17
N THR A 354 43.65 15.36 -12.90
CA THR A 354 42.50 14.48 -12.63
C THR A 354 42.17 13.62 -13.84
N GLY A 355 41.46 12.51 -13.63
CA GLY A 355 41.05 11.59 -14.69
C GLY A 355 41.58 10.18 -14.49
N PRO A 356 41.17 9.23 -15.35
CA PRO A 356 41.60 7.83 -15.28
C PRO A 356 43.14 7.66 -15.27
N GLU A 357 43.85 8.50 -16.02
CA GLU A 357 45.31 8.51 -16.12
C GLU A 357 46.01 8.92 -14.81
N TYR A 358 45.34 9.68 -13.95
CA TYR A 358 45.82 10.07 -12.62
C TYR A 358 45.19 9.23 -11.50
N GLY A 359 44.19 8.39 -11.81
CA GLY A 359 43.51 7.53 -10.84
C GLY A 359 42.68 8.28 -9.80
N THR A 360 42.36 9.56 -10.04
CA THR A 360 41.61 10.40 -9.10
C THR A 360 40.69 11.38 -9.83
N ALA A 361 39.50 11.60 -9.28
CA ALA A 361 38.59 12.67 -9.69
C ALA A 361 38.79 13.96 -8.87
N ILE A 362 39.66 13.93 -7.87
CA ILE A 362 39.91 15.08 -6.98
C ILE A 362 41.10 15.86 -7.49
N SER A 363 40.87 17.14 -7.77
CA SER A 363 41.89 18.08 -8.22
C SER A 363 42.98 18.26 -7.17
N PRO A 364 44.26 17.99 -7.50
CA PRO A 364 45.36 18.22 -6.56
C PRO A 364 45.57 19.71 -6.26
N ASN A 365 45.18 20.59 -7.19
CA ASN A 365 45.39 22.03 -7.10
C ASN A 365 44.30 22.74 -6.32
N THR A 366 43.07 22.19 -6.32
CA THR A 366 41.88 22.89 -5.81
C THR A 366 41.04 22.08 -4.83
N GLY A 367 41.26 20.77 -4.73
CA GLY A 367 40.42 19.85 -3.96
C GLY A 367 39.02 19.62 -4.54
N ALA A 368 38.69 20.23 -5.69
CA ALA A 368 37.41 20.05 -6.35
C ALA A 368 37.26 18.68 -7.01
N VAL A 369 36.03 18.18 -7.11
CA VAL A 369 35.72 16.89 -7.73
C VAL A 369 35.30 17.10 -9.18
N VAL A 370 36.05 16.56 -10.11
CA VAL A 370 35.73 16.50 -11.53
C VAL A 370 34.83 15.30 -11.78
N ALA A 371 33.52 15.51 -11.74
CA ALA A 371 32.52 14.45 -11.82
C ALA A 371 32.37 13.90 -13.24
N ALA A 372 32.50 14.75 -14.25
CA ALA A 372 32.54 14.38 -15.66
C ALA A 372 33.30 15.46 -16.45
N TRP A 373 34.04 15.08 -17.49
CA TRP A 373 34.78 16.03 -18.31
C TRP A 373 34.77 15.62 -19.79
N ASP A 374 34.58 16.60 -20.67
CA ASP A 374 34.61 16.47 -22.13
C ASP A 374 33.70 15.35 -22.69
N VAL A 375 32.45 15.31 -22.22
CA VAL A 375 31.47 14.29 -22.66
C VAL A 375 30.67 14.81 -23.85
N SER A 376 30.81 14.15 -25.00
CA SER A 376 30.10 14.47 -26.25
C SER A 376 29.38 13.26 -26.83
N PHE A 377 28.13 13.43 -27.24
CA PHE A 377 27.37 12.42 -27.98
C PHE A 377 26.13 13.02 -28.65
N ASP A 378 25.70 12.37 -29.73
CA ASP A 378 24.43 12.63 -30.40
C ASP A 378 23.47 11.47 -30.15
N VAL A 379 22.17 11.75 -30.12
CA VAL A 379 21.09 10.75 -30.13
C VAL A 379 20.18 11.06 -31.29
N ALA A 380 20.08 10.15 -32.26
CA ALA A 380 19.22 10.28 -33.43
C ALA A 380 17.73 10.14 -33.08
N PRO A 381 16.82 10.65 -33.94
CA PRO A 381 15.39 10.40 -33.82
C PRO A 381 15.05 8.90 -33.68
N GLY A 382 14.48 8.51 -32.53
CA GLY A 382 14.09 7.11 -32.25
C GLY A 382 15.25 6.19 -31.81
N GLU A 383 16.46 6.73 -31.66
CA GLU A 383 17.60 5.99 -31.13
C GLU A 383 17.50 5.84 -29.60
N ALA A 384 17.96 4.70 -29.10
CA ALA A 384 18.13 4.45 -27.67
C ALA A 384 19.64 4.43 -27.33
N LEU A 385 20.10 5.44 -26.60
CA LEU A 385 21.48 5.53 -26.11
C LEU A 385 21.58 5.00 -24.68
N GLY A 386 22.51 4.08 -24.44
CA GLY A 386 22.83 3.58 -23.10
C GLY A 386 24.16 4.12 -22.59
N VAL A 387 24.16 4.79 -21.42
CA VAL A 387 25.38 5.25 -20.74
C VAL A 387 25.77 4.24 -19.66
N ILE A 388 26.93 3.61 -19.82
CA ILE A 388 27.44 2.55 -18.93
C ILE A 388 28.78 2.95 -18.29
N GLY A 389 29.08 2.39 -17.12
CA GLY A 389 30.29 2.70 -16.36
C GLY A 389 30.15 2.36 -14.87
N GLU A 390 31.27 2.31 -14.16
CA GLU A 390 31.33 1.96 -12.73
C GLU A 390 30.56 2.95 -11.82
N SER A 391 30.18 2.52 -10.61
CA SER A 391 29.55 3.42 -9.64
C SER A 391 30.47 4.61 -9.35
N GLY A 392 29.94 5.83 -9.37
CA GLY A 392 30.73 7.05 -9.19
C GLY A 392 31.40 7.61 -10.46
N SER A 393 31.28 6.96 -11.62
CA SER A 393 31.90 7.43 -12.88
C SER A 393 31.24 8.66 -13.53
N GLY A 394 30.35 9.37 -12.83
CA GLY A 394 29.72 10.61 -13.36
C GLY A 394 28.48 10.45 -14.24
N LYS A 395 27.97 9.23 -14.48
CA LYS A 395 26.82 8.98 -15.39
C LYS A 395 25.57 9.80 -15.02
N SER A 396 25.13 9.69 -13.76
CA SER A 396 23.94 10.42 -13.28
C SER A 396 24.16 11.93 -13.31
N THR A 397 25.38 12.40 -13.10
CA THR A 397 25.77 13.81 -13.20
C THR A 397 25.66 14.32 -14.64
N VAL A 398 26.15 13.56 -15.62
CA VAL A 398 26.00 13.90 -17.05
C VAL A 398 24.52 13.98 -17.42
N LEU A 399 23.72 12.98 -17.05
CA LEU A 399 22.28 12.98 -17.32
C LEU A 399 21.55 14.14 -16.61
N ALA A 400 21.92 14.49 -15.38
CA ALA A 400 21.37 15.64 -14.67
C ALA A 400 21.73 16.97 -15.34
N CYS A 401 22.94 17.09 -15.90
CA CYS A 401 23.35 18.25 -16.69
C CYS A 401 22.54 18.34 -18.00
N VAL A 402 22.35 17.22 -18.71
CA VAL A 402 21.54 17.14 -19.93
C VAL A 402 20.08 17.51 -19.66
N MET A 403 19.50 17.01 -18.56
CA MET A 403 18.14 17.36 -18.13
C MET A 403 18.03 18.79 -17.56
N GLY A 404 19.15 19.49 -17.36
CA GLY A 404 19.22 20.83 -16.77
C GLY A 404 18.75 20.89 -15.32
N SER A 405 18.74 19.78 -14.59
CA SER A 405 18.55 19.74 -13.13
C SER A 405 19.84 20.07 -12.39
N GLU A 406 20.98 19.91 -13.05
CA GLU A 406 22.28 20.31 -12.56
C GLU A 406 22.96 21.29 -13.55
N ARG A 407 23.60 22.34 -13.03
CA ARG A 407 24.36 23.28 -13.86
C ARG A 407 25.69 22.66 -14.27
N ALA A 408 25.90 22.49 -15.57
CA ALA A 408 27.21 22.11 -16.11
C ALA A 408 28.24 23.23 -15.90
N THR A 409 29.51 22.86 -15.76
CA THR A 409 30.65 23.78 -15.68
C THR A 409 31.05 24.27 -17.07
N THR A 410 30.92 23.41 -18.08
CA THR A 410 31.23 23.69 -19.49
C THR A 410 30.37 22.81 -20.40
N GLY A 411 30.37 23.11 -21.70
CA GLY A 411 29.67 22.38 -22.75
C GLY A 411 28.32 23.01 -23.12
N SER A 412 27.63 22.37 -24.04
CA SER A 412 26.29 22.78 -24.49
C SER A 412 25.38 21.58 -24.73
N VAL A 413 24.07 21.81 -24.62
CA VAL A 413 23.04 20.80 -24.89
C VAL A 413 22.04 21.39 -25.87
N HIS A 414 21.75 20.67 -26.95
CA HIS A 414 20.82 21.11 -27.98
C HIS A 414 19.76 20.05 -28.24
N LEU A 415 18.53 20.51 -28.47
CA LEU A 415 17.44 19.66 -28.96
C LEU A 415 17.00 20.15 -30.33
N ALA A 416 16.89 19.25 -31.31
CA ALA A 416 16.47 19.60 -32.66
C ALA A 416 15.06 20.23 -32.69
N THR A 417 14.21 19.91 -31.72
CA THR A 417 12.86 20.46 -31.58
C THR A 417 12.80 21.87 -30.98
N VAL A 418 13.91 22.38 -30.44
CA VAL A 418 13.98 23.70 -29.82
C VAL A 418 14.79 24.63 -30.73
N ASP A 419 14.11 25.59 -31.35
CA ASP A 419 14.74 26.57 -32.25
C ASP A 419 15.61 25.89 -33.32
N ASP A 420 15.10 24.79 -33.89
CA ASP A 420 15.80 23.92 -34.84
C ASP A 420 17.20 23.48 -34.35
N GLY A 421 17.40 23.27 -33.05
CA GLY A 421 18.69 22.86 -32.49
C GLY A 421 19.79 23.92 -32.58
N VAL A 422 19.42 25.20 -32.64
CA VAL A 422 20.35 26.35 -32.57
C VAL A 422 20.57 26.79 -31.12
N THR A 423 19.53 26.70 -30.30
CA THR A 423 19.57 27.18 -28.92
C THR A 423 20.27 26.19 -27.99
N ASP A 424 21.34 26.64 -27.33
CA ASP A 424 21.91 25.92 -26.19
C ASP A 424 20.99 26.00 -24.97
N LEU A 425 20.45 24.85 -24.59
CA LEU A 425 19.51 24.70 -23.50
C LEU A 425 20.11 25.07 -22.15
N LEU A 426 21.44 25.00 -21.98
CA LEU A 426 22.10 25.33 -20.71
C LEU A 426 22.10 26.84 -20.42
N LEU A 427 22.01 27.67 -21.45
CA LEU A 427 21.96 29.14 -21.35
C LEU A 427 20.54 29.68 -21.15
N LEU A 428 19.52 28.82 -21.30
CA LEU A 428 18.14 29.22 -21.10
C LEU A 428 17.84 29.56 -19.63
N PRO A 429 16.96 30.55 -19.37
CA PRO A 429 16.47 30.82 -18.02
C PRO A 429 15.83 29.58 -17.38
N ASP A 430 15.92 29.47 -16.05
CA ASP A 430 15.37 28.34 -15.29
C ASP A 430 13.90 28.04 -15.59
N ALA A 431 13.09 29.08 -15.77
CA ALA A 431 11.68 28.95 -16.13
C ALA A 431 11.50 28.24 -17.49
N THR A 432 12.32 28.58 -18.48
CA THR A 432 12.27 27.98 -19.82
C THR A 432 12.79 26.54 -19.80
N ARG A 433 13.89 26.28 -19.08
CA ARG A 433 14.42 24.92 -18.89
C ARG A 433 13.43 24.01 -18.18
N ARG A 434 12.72 24.54 -17.18
CA ARG A 434 11.64 23.83 -16.49
C ARG A 434 10.51 23.45 -17.45
N ARG A 435 10.11 24.36 -18.35
CA ARG A 435 9.09 24.08 -19.37
C ARG A 435 9.54 23.00 -20.36
N LEU A 436 10.80 23.01 -20.76
CA LEU A 436 11.36 21.95 -21.62
C LEU A 436 11.35 20.56 -20.97
N ARG A 437 11.59 20.47 -19.65
CA ARG A 437 11.44 19.22 -18.87
C ARG A 437 9.99 18.73 -18.71
N ILE A 438 9.02 19.51 -19.15
CA ILE A 438 7.60 19.14 -19.14
C ILE A 438 7.18 18.74 -20.55
N ASP A 439 7.53 19.56 -21.54
CA ASP A 439 6.97 19.46 -22.89
C ASP A 439 7.84 18.62 -23.86
N ALA A 440 9.15 18.56 -23.65
CA ALA A 440 10.11 18.02 -24.63
C ALA A 440 11.04 16.93 -24.09
N MET A 441 11.38 16.97 -22.79
CA MET A 441 12.26 16.00 -22.13
C MET A 441 11.61 15.48 -20.88
N ALA A 442 11.73 14.18 -20.58
CA ALA A 442 11.27 13.59 -19.33
C ALA A 442 12.37 12.75 -18.70
N ALA A 443 12.51 12.81 -17.38
CA ALA A 443 13.40 11.95 -16.61
C ALA A 443 12.58 10.96 -15.78
N VAL A 444 13.04 9.71 -15.75
CA VAL A 444 12.56 8.67 -14.83
C VAL A 444 13.73 8.33 -13.92
N HIS A 445 13.57 8.61 -12.62
CA HIS A 445 14.63 8.44 -11.63
C HIS A 445 14.72 6.98 -11.17
N GLN A 446 15.92 6.55 -10.77
CA GLN A 446 16.10 5.24 -10.13
C GLN A 446 15.38 5.15 -8.78
N ASN A 447 15.42 6.22 -7.98
CA ASN A 447 14.61 6.33 -6.78
C ASN A 447 13.29 7.05 -7.12
N PRO A 448 12.12 6.39 -6.94
CA PRO A 448 10.83 7.00 -7.24
C PRO A 448 10.54 8.26 -6.42
N ALA A 449 11.11 8.40 -5.22
CA ALA A 449 10.96 9.59 -4.37
C ALA A 449 11.49 10.87 -5.06
N ASP A 450 12.55 10.77 -5.86
CA ASP A 450 13.15 11.92 -6.56
C ASP A 450 12.22 12.50 -7.64
N GLY A 451 11.21 11.73 -8.06
CA GLY A 451 10.20 12.16 -9.01
C GLY A 451 8.99 12.87 -8.40
N LEU A 452 8.84 12.88 -7.07
CA LEU A 452 7.72 13.47 -6.35
C LEU A 452 8.22 14.54 -5.35
N ASP A 453 7.56 15.70 -5.30
CA ASP A 453 7.71 16.58 -4.14
C ASP A 453 6.65 16.19 -3.09
N LEU A 454 7.09 15.47 -2.06
CA LEU A 454 6.23 14.99 -0.98
C LEU A 454 5.72 16.12 -0.06
N ARG A 455 6.12 17.37 -0.29
CA ARG A 455 5.65 18.55 0.47
C ARG A 455 4.48 19.26 -0.21
N ILE A 456 4.08 18.83 -1.40
CA ILE A 456 2.95 19.39 -2.14
C ILE A 456 1.95 18.29 -2.47
N SER A 457 0.72 18.71 -2.76
CA SER A 457 -0.40 17.80 -3.00
C SER A 457 -0.19 16.93 -4.25
N ALA A 458 -0.98 15.85 -4.41
CA ALA A 458 -0.91 15.03 -5.61
C ALA A 458 -1.25 15.85 -6.86
N GLY A 459 -2.34 16.61 -6.82
CA GLY A 459 -2.70 17.60 -7.82
C GLY A 459 -1.60 18.62 -8.07
N GLY A 460 -0.84 19.04 -7.05
CA GLY A 460 0.35 19.87 -7.19
C GLY A 460 1.46 19.18 -7.98
N ASN A 461 1.76 17.92 -7.69
CA ASN A 461 2.71 17.10 -8.46
C ASN A 461 2.23 16.86 -9.91
N ILE A 462 0.92 16.71 -10.15
CA ILE A 462 0.33 16.55 -11.49
C ILE A 462 0.43 17.87 -12.25
N ALA A 463 -0.04 18.95 -11.64
CA ALA A 463 -0.10 20.28 -12.23
C ALA A 463 1.28 20.87 -12.48
N ALA A 464 2.27 20.57 -11.64
CA ALA A 464 3.65 21.01 -11.85
C ALA A 464 4.26 20.48 -13.17
N ARG A 465 3.69 19.40 -13.72
CA ARG A 465 4.05 18.79 -15.01
C ARG A 465 3.05 19.09 -16.12
N LEU A 466 2.11 20.02 -15.91
CA LEU A 466 1.23 20.53 -16.96
C LEU A 466 1.66 21.98 -17.27
N PRO A 467 1.75 22.38 -18.54
CA PRO A 467 1.98 23.78 -18.87
C PRO A 467 0.84 24.64 -18.29
N PRO A 468 1.12 25.86 -17.78
CA PRO A 468 0.05 26.77 -17.37
C PRO A 468 -0.88 26.98 -18.57
N HIS A 469 -2.19 26.85 -18.35
CA HIS A 469 -3.17 27.24 -19.36
C HIS A 469 -2.96 28.73 -19.70
N PRO A 470 -2.94 29.12 -20.99
CA PRO A 470 -2.77 30.50 -21.40
C PRO A 470 -3.87 31.43 -20.87
#